data_AF-A0A3D5L6P1-F1
#
_entry.id   AF-A0A3D5L6P1-F1
#
_cell.length_a   1.000
_cell.length_b   1.000
_cell.length_c   1.000
_cell.angle_alpha   90.00
_cell.angle_beta   90.00
_cell.angle_gamma   90.00
#
_symmetry.space_group_name_H-M   'P 1'
#
loop_
_entity.id
_entity.type
_entity.pdbx_description
1 polymer ?
#
loop_
_entity_poly.entity_id
_entity_poly.type
_entity_poly.pdbx_seq_one_letter_code
_entity_poly.pdbx_strand_id
1 'polypeptide(L)'
;MIYKNITFQAAPFSYDLSFDDRITLVGGDSGTGKTVLYEMLEDLRQTDAYHAIKLFNYRSENIQEDLETCRNNFIVIDNADILINDEIRRFINFEFSNQYMLFLRNCDGLNVSDKSFKVLELADNKITLEEEV
;
A
#
# COMPACT_ATOMS: atom_id res chain seq x y z
N MET A 1 2.73 9.08 -10.04
CA MET A 1 2.33 7.75 -9.55
C MET A 1 3.07 6.70 -10.37
N ILE A 2 3.56 5.66 -9.70
CA ILE A 2 4.26 4.53 -10.31
C ILE A 2 3.24 3.61 -10.99
N TYR A 3 2.17 3.27 -10.28
CA TYR A 3 1.03 2.53 -10.81
C TYR A 3 -0.24 3.35 -10.63
N LYS A 4 -0.96 3.59 -11.73
CA LYS A 4 -2.34 4.11 -11.67
C LYS A 4 -3.32 3.00 -11.29
N ASN A 5 -3.03 1.77 -11.71
CA ASN A 5 -3.83 0.59 -11.43
C ASN A 5 -2.89 -0.63 -11.31
N ILE A 6 -3.21 -1.55 -10.40
CA ILE A 6 -2.61 -2.89 -10.31
C ILE A 6 -3.73 -3.91 -10.48
N THR A 7 -3.67 -4.69 -11.56
CA THR A 7 -4.65 -5.74 -11.86
C THR A 7 -3.99 -7.10 -11.94
N PHE A 8 -4.56 -8.10 -11.27
CA PHE A 8 -4.07 -9.47 -11.30
C PHE A 8 -5.15 -10.49 -10.93
N GLN A 9 -4.85 -11.77 -11.15
CA GLN A 9 -5.73 -12.89 -10.86
C GLN A 9 -5.13 -13.74 -9.74
N ALA A 10 -5.94 -14.08 -8.74
CA ALA A 10 -5.60 -14.98 -7.65
C ALA A 10 -6.83 -15.86 -7.35
N ALA A 11 -6.97 -16.94 -8.11
CA ALA A 11 -8.18 -17.75 -8.16
C ALA A 11 -8.69 -18.15 -6.76
N PRO A 12 -10.00 -18.03 -6.48
CA PRO A 12 -11.09 -17.70 -7.41
C PRO A 12 -11.28 -16.19 -7.65
N PHE A 13 -10.45 -15.34 -7.04
CA PHE A 13 -10.60 -13.89 -7.06
C PHE A 13 -9.79 -13.21 -8.16
N SER A 14 -10.24 -12.01 -8.51
CA SER A 14 -9.49 -11.05 -9.31
C SER A 14 -9.31 -9.77 -8.50
N TYR A 15 -8.22 -9.05 -8.74
CA TYR A 15 -7.92 -7.79 -8.07
C TYR A 15 -7.82 -6.68 -9.12
N ASP A 16 -8.39 -5.52 -8.82
CA ASP A 16 -8.35 -4.31 -9.64
C ASP A 16 -8.22 -3.09 -8.70
N LEU A 17 -6.97 -2.73 -8.42
CA LEU A 17 -6.60 -1.77 -7.39
C LEU A 17 -6.25 -0.44 -8.05
N SER A 18 -7.21 0.48 -8.06
CA SER A 18 -7.01 1.82 -8.61
C SER A 18 -6.57 2.82 -7.54
N PHE A 19 -5.64 3.70 -7.91
CA PHE A 19 -5.04 4.69 -7.01
C PHE A 19 -5.29 6.10 -7.53
N ASP A 20 -5.86 6.95 -6.68
CA ASP A 20 -6.10 8.37 -6.99
C ASP A 20 -4.95 9.27 -6.53
N ASP A 21 -4.38 8.92 -5.37
CA ASP A 21 -3.34 9.68 -4.70
C ASP A 21 -2.02 8.90 -4.61
N ARG A 22 -0.92 9.66 -4.40
CA ARG A 22 0.40 9.07 -4.18
C ARG A 22 0.48 8.25 -2.90
N ILE A 23 -0.29 8.63 -1.87
CA ILE A 23 -0.39 7.91 -0.60
C ILE A 23 -1.80 7.37 -0.54
N THR A 24 -1.93 6.05 -0.45
CA THR A 24 -3.22 5.37 -0.27
C THR A 24 -3.21 4.68 1.08
N LEU A 25 -4.20 5.00 1.91
CA LEU A 25 -4.41 4.44 3.23
C LEU A 25 -5.49 3.40 3.11
N VAL A 26 -5.16 2.13 3.37
CA VAL A 26 -6.11 1.04 3.24
C VAL A 26 -6.53 0.60 4.64
N GLY A 27 -7.70 1.07 5.05
CA GLY A 27 -8.29 0.85 6.37
C GLY A 27 -9.07 -0.45 6.51
N GLY A 28 -10.08 -0.44 7.39
CA GLY A 28 -10.99 -1.55 7.63
C GLY A 28 -10.57 -2.52 8.75
N ASP A 29 -11.55 -3.31 9.19
CA ASP A 29 -11.42 -4.23 10.32
C ASP A 29 -10.41 -5.37 10.10
N SER A 30 -10.18 -6.16 11.15
CA SER A 30 -9.43 -7.40 11.02
C SER A 30 -10.20 -8.39 10.13
N GLY A 31 -9.48 -9.12 9.28
CA GLY A 31 -10.08 -10.14 8.41
C GLY A 31 -10.63 -9.63 7.07
N THR A 32 -10.39 -8.39 6.68
CA THR A 32 -10.85 -7.84 5.38
C THR A 32 -9.97 -8.23 4.17
N GLY A 33 -9.01 -9.14 4.34
CA GLY A 33 -8.16 -9.62 3.24
C GLY A 33 -6.88 -8.81 2.97
N LYS A 34 -6.54 -7.81 3.80
CA LYS A 34 -5.29 -7.01 3.67
C LYS A 34 -4.03 -7.88 3.68
N THR A 35 -3.94 -8.85 4.58
CA THR A 35 -2.82 -9.80 4.66
C THR A 35 -2.70 -10.63 3.39
N VAL A 36 -3.83 -11.13 2.87
CA VAL A 36 -3.84 -11.89 1.61
C VAL A 36 -3.37 -10.99 0.45
N LEU A 37 -3.84 -9.75 0.37
CA LEU A 37 -3.36 -8.79 -0.62
C LEU A 37 -1.84 -8.56 -0.50
N TYR A 38 -1.31 -8.39 0.71
CA TYR A 38 0.13 -8.23 0.93
C TYR A 38 0.92 -9.43 0.36
N GLU A 39 0.49 -10.65 0.68
CA GLU A 39 1.10 -11.89 0.20
C GLU A 39 1.05 -11.98 -1.34
N MET A 40 -0.07 -11.62 -1.96
CA MET A 40 -0.16 -11.60 -3.43
C MET A 40 0.79 -10.58 -4.07
N LEU A 41 1.03 -9.45 -3.40
CA LEU A 41 2.00 -8.44 -3.86
C LEU A 41 3.45 -8.94 -3.73
N GLU A 42 3.75 -9.84 -2.80
CA GLU A 42 5.08 -10.48 -2.68
C GLU A 42 5.43 -11.31 -3.91
N ASP A 43 4.44 -11.96 -4.52
CA ASP A 43 4.58 -12.70 -5.77
C ASP A 43 4.60 -11.75 -6.98
N LEU A 44 3.69 -10.77 -7.03
CA LEU A 44 3.57 -9.85 -8.15
C LEU A 44 4.84 -9.05 -8.41
N ARG A 45 5.56 -8.64 -7.36
CA ARG A 45 6.82 -7.89 -7.52
C ARG A 45 7.91 -8.67 -8.26
N GLN A 46 7.77 -9.98 -8.45
CA GLN A 46 8.71 -10.79 -9.24
C GLN A 46 8.44 -10.68 -10.75
N THR A 47 7.34 -10.04 -11.15
CA THR A 47 6.99 -9.82 -12.56
C THR A 47 7.58 -8.51 -13.08
N ASP A 48 7.90 -8.47 -14.37
CA ASP A 48 8.39 -7.24 -15.02
C ASP A 48 7.40 -6.08 -14.92
N ALA A 49 6.10 -6.37 -14.94
CA ALA A 49 5.05 -5.36 -14.85
C ALA A 49 5.01 -4.65 -13.49
N TYR A 50 5.38 -5.37 -12.42
CA TYR A 50 5.21 -4.90 -11.04
C TYR A 50 6.51 -4.89 -10.22
N HIS A 51 7.68 -4.97 -10.86
CA HIS A 51 8.99 -5.05 -10.20
C HIS A 51 9.34 -3.85 -9.29
N ALA A 52 8.68 -2.70 -9.48
CA ALA A 52 8.88 -1.52 -8.62
C ALA A 52 8.17 -1.63 -7.25
N ILE A 53 7.47 -2.74 -6.97
CA ILE A 53 6.84 -2.99 -5.67
C ILE A 53 7.92 -3.31 -4.62
N LYS A 54 7.90 -2.57 -3.51
CA LYS A 54 8.69 -2.84 -2.29
C LYS A 54 7.74 -3.04 -1.12
N LEU A 55 7.99 -4.09 -0.34
CA LEU A 55 7.09 -4.56 0.72
C LEU A 55 7.84 -4.52 2.05
N PHE A 56 7.21 -3.91 3.05
CA PHE A 56 7.71 -3.80 4.42
C PHE A 56 6.65 -4.29 5.41
N ASN A 57 7.08 -5.05 6.40
CA ASN A 57 6.22 -5.53 7.50
C ASN A 57 7.03 -5.64 8.79
N TYR A 58 6.46 -6.24 9.84
CA TYR A 58 7.11 -6.38 11.15
C TYR A 58 8.43 -7.18 11.14
N ARG A 59 8.75 -7.90 10.07
CA ARG A 59 10.02 -8.62 9.89
C ARG A 59 11.10 -7.74 9.26
N SER A 60 10.78 -6.52 8.84
CA SER A 60 11.74 -5.56 8.28
C SER A 60 12.57 -4.95 9.42
N GLU A 61 13.85 -5.29 9.49
CA GLU A 61 14.72 -4.87 10.61
C GLU A 61 15.10 -3.38 10.57
N ASN A 62 15.34 -2.80 9.39
CA ASN A 62 15.81 -1.42 9.22
C ASN A 62 14.93 -0.61 8.24
N ILE A 63 13.61 -0.64 8.46
CA ILE A 63 12.63 -0.02 7.55
C ILE A 63 12.95 1.44 7.21
N GLN A 64 13.44 2.24 8.17
CA GLN A 64 13.76 3.64 7.92
C GLN A 64 14.91 3.81 6.92
N GLU A 65 16.03 3.13 7.14
CA GLU A 65 17.19 3.18 6.25
C GLU A 65 16.81 2.66 4.85
N ASP A 66 16.09 1.54 4.79
CA ASP A 66 15.65 0.96 3.52
C ASP A 66 14.71 1.89 2.75
N LEU A 67 13.73 2.52 3.42
CA LEU A 67 12.83 3.49 2.83
C LEU A 67 13.58 4.72 2.30
N GLU A 68 14.56 5.22 3.05
CA GLU A 68 15.35 6.40 2.67
C GLU A 68 16.18 6.17 1.39
N THR A 69 16.52 4.92 1.06
CA THR A 69 17.17 4.56 -0.21
C THR A 69 16.21 4.39 -1.39
N CYS A 70 14.91 4.17 -1.13
CA CYS A 70 13.94 3.90 -2.18
C CYS A 70 13.67 5.15 -3.04
N ARG A 71 13.77 5.02 -4.36
CA ARG A 71 13.35 6.02 -5.33
C ARG A 71 12.56 5.39 -6.46
N ASN A 72 11.49 6.05 -6.90
CA ASN A 72 10.58 5.57 -7.95
C ASN A 72 9.96 4.17 -7.66
N ASN A 73 9.68 3.86 -6.40
CA ASN A 73 9.06 2.59 -6.00
C ASN A 73 7.58 2.76 -5.63
N PHE A 74 6.82 1.68 -5.76
CA PHE A 74 5.52 1.51 -5.10
C PHE A 74 5.75 0.76 -3.79
N ILE A 75 5.61 1.47 -2.67
CA ILE A 75 5.97 1.00 -1.34
C ILE A 75 4.71 0.59 -0.61
N VAL A 76 4.69 -0.65 -0.13
CA VAL A 76 3.58 -1.20 0.64
C VAL A 76 4.07 -1.50 2.05
N ILE A 77 3.42 -0.92 3.05
CA ILE A 77 3.78 -1.12 4.47
C ILE A 77 2.59 -1.75 5.18
N ASP A 78 2.78 -2.99 5.65
CA ASP A 78 1.80 -3.68 6.48
C ASP A 78 1.93 -3.28 7.95
N ASN A 79 0.81 -3.20 8.66
CA ASN A 79 0.75 -2.72 10.04
C ASN A 79 1.51 -1.38 10.24
N ALA A 80 1.31 -0.45 9.31
CA ALA A 80 2.06 0.81 9.26
C ALA A 80 1.86 1.66 10.51
N ASP A 81 0.75 1.51 11.25
CA ASP A 81 0.53 2.14 12.56
C ASP A 81 1.68 1.90 13.56
N ILE A 82 2.31 0.73 13.47
CA ILE A 82 3.40 0.31 14.37
C ILE A 82 4.76 0.63 13.77
N LEU A 83 4.90 0.50 12.44
CA LEU A 83 6.19 0.56 11.76
C LEU A 83 6.64 1.97 11.41
N ILE A 84 5.71 2.92 11.23
CA ILE A 84 6.07 4.28 10.84
C ILE A 84 6.16 5.19 12.07
N ASN A 85 7.35 5.74 12.28
CA ASN A 85 7.59 6.81 13.24
C ASN A 85 7.46 8.19 12.55
N ASP A 86 7.69 9.26 13.29
CA ASP A 86 7.56 10.63 12.76
C ASP A 86 8.60 10.95 11.68
N GLU A 87 9.77 10.32 11.71
CA GLU A 87 10.81 10.47 10.70
C GLU A 87 10.39 9.82 9.37
N ILE A 88 9.82 8.61 9.43
CA ILE A 88 9.26 7.93 8.27
C ILE A 88 8.05 8.69 7.72
N ARG A 89 7.14 9.19 8.56
CA ARG A 89 6.02 10.05 8.13
C ARG A 89 6.53 11.29 7.39
N ARG A 90 7.56 11.93 7.94
CA ARG A 90 8.22 13.08 7.30
C ARG A 90 8.81 12.71 5.95
N PHE A 91 9.52 11.58 5.85
CA PHE A 91 10.07 11.10 4.59
C PHE A 91 8.96 10.85 3.55
N ILE A 92 7.89 10.13 3.92
CA ILE A 92 6.73 9.87 3.05
C ILE A 92 6.12 11.18 2.54
N ASN A 93 6.00 12.20 3.40
CA ASN A 93 5.39 13.49 3.04
C ASN A 93 6.22 14.32 2.06
N PHE A 94 7.56 14.29 2.19
CA PHE A 94 8.45 15.22 1.49
C PHE A 94 9.29 14.58 0.38
N GLU A 95 9.39 13.25 0.35
CA GLU A 95 9.93 12.54 -0.81
C GLU A 95 8.78 12.09 -1.72
N PHE A 96 8.67 12.74 -2.88
CA PHE A 96 7.60 12.58 -3.86
C PHE A 96 7.86 11.50 -4.91
N SER A 97 9.08 10.96 -5.03
CA SER A 97 9.37 9.98 -6.10
C SER A 97 8.68 8.63 -5.89
N ASN A 98 8.40 8.26 -4.63
CA ASN A 98 7.73 7.01 -4.30
C ASN A 98 6.20 7.18 -4.19
N GLN A 99 5.48 6.12 -4.52
CA GLN A 99 4.05 5.94 -4.25
C GLN A 99 3.88 4.95 -3.09
N TYR A 100 2.84 5.12 -2.27
CA TYR A 100 2.66 4.38 -1.03
C TYR A 100 1.26 3.77 -0.94
N MET A 101 1.18 2.53 -0.47
CA MET A 101 -0.03 1.91 0.06
C MET A 101 0.23 1.46 1.50
N LEU A 102 -0.47 2.06 2.45
CA LEU A 102 -0.23 1.86 3.88
C LEU A 102 -1.43 1.14 4.49
N PHE A 103 -1.22 -0.04 5.09
CA PHE A 103 -2.23 -0.67 5.94
C PHE A 103 -2.15 -0.03 7.32
N LEU A 104 -2.99 0.98 7.54
CA LEU A 104 -2.95 1.83 8.72
C LEU A 104 -4.33 2.34 9.12
N ARG A 105 -4.52 2.56 10.41
CA ARG A 105 -5.74 3.12 11.01
C ARG A 105 -5.57 4.59 11.40
N ASN A 106 -4.40 4.99 11.90
CA ASN A 106 -4.13 6.37 12.28
C ASN A 106 -3.23 7.09 11.27
N CYS A 107 -3.81 8.01 10.51
CA CYS A 107 -3.12 8.81 9.50
C CYS A 107 -2.39 10.06 10.03
N ASP A 108 -2.40 10.30 11.34
CA ASP A 108 -1.82 11.50 11.93
C ASP A 108 -0.38 11.76 11.44
N GLY A 109 -0.14 12.99 10.99
CA GLY A 109 1.16 13.41 10.48
C GLY A 109 1.45 13.03 9.03
N LEU A 110 0.52 12.41 8.30
CA LEU A 110 0.62 12.20 6.85
C LEU A 110 -0.14 13.29 6.06
N ASN A 111 0.45 13.76 4.97
CA ASN A 111 -0.16 14.73 4.06
C ASN A 111 -1.03 13.99 3.03
N VAL A 112 -2.26 13.69 3.42
CA VAL A 112 -3.24 12.94 2.62
C VAL A 112 -4.47 13.78 2.27
N SER A 113 -5.24 13.31 1.28
CA SER A 113 -6.54 13.89 0.91
C SER A 113 -7.66 12.90 1.19
N ASP A 114 -8.93 13.32 1.09
CA ASP A 114 -10.08 12.43 1.26
C ASP A 114 -10.03 11.22 0.31
N LYS A 115 -9.42 11.38 -0.88
CA LYS A 115 -9.27 10.29 -1.87
C LYS A 115 -8.17 9.29 -1.52
N SER A 116 -7.34 9.60 -0.54
CA SER A 116 -6.30 8.70 -0.06
C SER A 116 -6.88 7.54 0.75
N PHE A 117 -8.05 7.70 1.36
CA PHE A 117 -8.67 6.71 2.23
C PHE A 117 -9.46 5.68 1.42
N LYS A 118 -9.08 4.41 1.55
CA LYS A 118 -9.68 3.30 0.82
C LYS A 118 -9.96 2.11 1.73
N VAL A 119 -10.91 1.29 1.32
CA VAL A 119 -11.20 -0.03 1.90
C VAL A 119 -11.16 -1.10 0.82
N LEU A 120 -10.85 -2.34 1.20
CA LEU A 120 -10.98 -3.48 0.29
C LEU A 120 -12.44 -3.91 0.23
N GLU A 121 -13.00 -3.92 -0.98
CA GLU A 121 -14.36 -4.39 -1.24
C GLU A 121 -14.32 -5.65 -2.10
N LEU A 122 -15.16 -6.62 -1.78
CA LEU A 122 -15.35 -7.85 -2.57
C LEU A 122 -16.75 -7.85 -3.18
N ALA A 123 -16.82 -7.80 -4.50
CA ALA A 123 -18.06 -7.94 -5.27
C ALA A 123 -17.83 -8.88 -6.46
N ASP A 124 -18.70 -9.88 -6.65
CA ASP A 124 -18.62 -10.82 -7.79
C ASP A 124 -17.24 -11.46 -8.02
N ASN A 125 -16.57 -11.89 -6.94
CA ASN A 125 -15.19 -12.40 -6.94
C ASN A 125 -14.12 -11.40 -7.43
N LYS A 126 -14.45 -10.12 -7.50
CA LYS A 126 -13.52 -9.05 -7.79
C LYS A 126 -13.27 -8.24 -6.51
N ILE A 127 -12.00 -8.02 -6.21
CA ILE A 127 -11.55 -7.23 -5.07
C ILE A 127 -11.04 -5.89 -5.59
N THR A 128 -11.60 -4.79 -5.08
CA THR A 128 -11.25 -3.41 -5.47
C THR A 128 -10.87 -2.56 -4.25
N LEU A 129 -10.28 -1.39 -4.52
CA LEU A 129 -10.11 -0.32 -3.53
C LEU A 129 -11.22 0.71 -3.73
N GLU A 130 -12.13 0.79 -2.77
CA GLU A 130 -13.24 1.75 -2.77
C GLU A 130 -12.99 2.85 -1.74
N GLU A 131 -13.56 4.04 -1.95
CA GLU A 131 -13.46 5.15 -0.99
C GLU A 131 -14.08 4.78 0.36
N GLU A 132 -13.40 5.14 1.44
CA GLU A 132 -13.94 5.00 2.81
C GLU A 132 -15.03 6.07 3.03
N VAL A 133 -16.25 5.64 3.37
CA VAL A 133 -17.45 6.50 3.53
C VAL A 133 -17.74 6.81 5.00
#